data_AF-A0A7V9DIJ9-F1
#
_entry.id   AF-A0A7V9DIJ9-F1
#
_cell.length_a   1.000
_cell.length_b   1.000
_cell.length_c   1.000
_cell.angle_alpha   90.00
_cell.angle_beta   90.00
_cell.angle_gamma   90.00
#
_symmetry.space_group_name_H-M   'P 1'
#
loop_
_entity.id
_entity.type
_entity.pdbx_description
1 polymer ?
#
loop_
_entity_poly.entity_id
_entity_poly.type
_entity_poly.pdbx_seq_one_letter_code
_entity_poly.pdbx_strand_id
1 'polypeptide(L)'
;NDRRSRELDNVVLERAAFVCCDSLEQAKLESADLIEPVGSGVLDWLEVHELQEVVAGELPGRQSDRDVVVFKSNGIAAWDVALGAAVLARARERGAGTEL
;
A
#
# COMPACT_ATOMS: atom_id res chain seq x y z
N ASN A 1 9.06 12.05 3.57
CA ASN A 1 9.34 10.79 4.27
C ASN A 1 10.85 10.67 4.51
N ASP A 2 11.32 10.41 5.74
CA ASP A 2 12.75 10.12 5.97
C ASP A 2 13.05 8.71 5.43
N ARG A 3 13.91 8.62 4.40
CA ARG A 3 14.25 7.37 3.71
C ARG A 3 14.98 6.34 4.60
N ARG A 4 15.34 6.70 5.84
CA ARG A 4 15.98 5.80 6.81
C ARG A 4 15.07 5.39 7.95
N SER A 5 13.90 6.01 8.08
CA SER A 5 12.95 5.71 9.15
C SER A 5 12.07 4.54 8.76
N ARG A 6 12.08 3.48 9.58
CA ARG A 6 11.23 2.29 9.44
C ARG A 6 10.51 2.01 10.74
N GLU A 7 9.33 1.43 10.63
CA GLU A 7 8.46 1.02 11.74
C GLU A 7 8.37 -0.50 11.88
N LEU A 8 8.70 -1.24 10.81
CA LEU A 8 8.70 -2.70 10.79
C LEU A 8 10.11 -3.27 10.95
N ASP A 9 10.23 -4.33 11.74
CA ASP A 9 11.43 -5.16 11.77
C ASP A 9 11.38 -6.24 10.68
N ASN A 10 12.54 -6.86 10.43
CA ASN A 10 12.67 -7.88 9.39
C ASN A 10 11.89 -9.15 9.74
N VAL A 11 11.67 -9.43 11.04
CA VAL A 11 10.93 -10.62 11.50
C VAL A 11 9.47 -10.57 11.06
N VAL A 12 8.86 -9.38 10.97
CA VAL A 12 7.51 -9.23 10.41
C VAL A 12 7.48 -9.66 8.94
N LEU A 13 8.48 -9.27 8.15
CA LEU A 13 8.52 -9.59 6.72
C LEU A 13 8.90 -11.06 6.47
N GLU A 14 9.85 -11.62 7.22
CA GLU A 14 10.20 -13.05 7.17
C GLU A 14 9.01 -13.96 7.46
N ARG A 15 8.07 -13.50 8.29
CA ARG A 15 6.86 -14.24 8.66
C ARG A 15 5.67 -13.96 7.74
N ALA A 16 5.76 -12.95 6.88
CA ALA A 16 4.66 -12.57 6.01
C ALA A 16 4.45 -13.64 4.94
N ALA A 17 3.22 -14.15 4.84
CA ALA A 17 2.81 -15.03 3.76
C ALA A 17 2.49 -14.25 2.47
N PHE A 18 2.22 -12.95 2.59
CA PHE A 18 1.95 -12.05 1.47
C PHE A 18 2.37 -10.63 1.82
N VAL A 19 3.06 -9.97 0.91
CA VAL A 19 3.46 -8.57 1.01
C VAL A 19 2.95 -7.83 -0.20
N CYS A 20 2.18 -6.77 0.03
CA CYS A 20 1.83 -5.83 -1.03
C CYS A 20 2.02 -4.38 -0.61
N CYS A 21 2.09 -3.51 -1.62
CA CYS A 21 2.16 -2.07 -1.46
C CYS A 21 1.14 -1.37 -2.36
N ASP A 22 1.04 -0.04 -2.24
CA ASP A 22 0.15 0.76 -3.08
C ASP A 22 0.73 1.08 -4.45
N SER A 23 2.03 1.38 -4.51
CA SER A 23 2.80 1.51 -5.74
C SER A 23 4.20 0.95 -5.56
N LEU A 24 4.56 -0.05 -6.36
CA LEU A 24 5.86 -0.70 -6.31
C LEU A 24 6.97 0.28 -6.72
N GLU A 25 6.71 1.11 -7.72
CA GLU A 25 7.65 2.15 -8.15
C GLU A 25 7.95 3.15 -7.04
N GLN A 26 6.92 3.62 -6.33
CA GLN A 26 7.11 4.57 -5.23
C GLN A 26 7.73 3.90 -3.99
N ALA A 27 7.31 2.67 -3.67
CA ALA A 27 7.85 1.91 -2.55
C ALA A 27 9.37 1.71 -2.66
N LYS A 28 9.88 1.43 -3.86
CA LYS A 28 11.32 1.32 -4.16
C LYS A 28 12.12 2.59 -3.86
N LEU A 29 11.47 3.75 -3.85
CA LEU A 29 12.13 5.05 -3.66
C LEU A 29 11.97 5.58 -2.23
N GLU A 30 10.89 5.21 -1.54
CA GLU A 30 10.45 5.93 -0.34
C GLU A 30 10.09 5.04 0.85
N SER A 31 9.97 3.73 0.68
CA SER A 31 9.55 2.81 1.75
C SER A 31 10.76 2.15 2.40
N ALA A 32 11.32 2.75 3.45
CA ALA A 32 12.42 2.14 4.20
C ALA A 32 12.03 0.78 4.82
N ASP A 33 10.74 0.60 5.13
CA ASP A 33 10.16 -0.67 5.59
C ASP A 33 10.31 -1.81 4.56
N LEU A 34 10.50 -1.51 3.27
CA LEU A 34 10.70 -2.52 2.22
C LEU A 34 12.09 -2.44 1.60
N ILE A 35 12.64 -1.24 1.41
CA ILE A 35 13.97 -1.02 0.84
C ILE A 35 15.06 -1.69 1.67
N GLU A 36 15.00 -1.61 3.00
CA GLU A 36 16.04 -2.22 3.84
C GLU A 36 15.96 -3.75 3.87
N PRO A 37 14.79 -4.38 4.07
CA PRO A 37 14.67 -5.83 3.99
C PRO A 37 15.10 -6.38 2.63
N VAL A 38 14.80 -5.67 1.54
CA VAL A 38 15.29 -6.07 0.21
C VAL A 38 16.81 -5.89 0.09
N GLY A 39 17.34 -4.75 0.54
CA GLY A 39 18.78 -4.49 0.52
C GLY A 39 19.60 -5.45 1.40
N SER A 40 18.98 -6.04 2.42
CA SER A 40 19.59 -7.05 3.31
C SER A 40 19.31 -8.50 2.88
N GLY A 41 18.53 -8.71 1.82
CA GLY A 41 18.21 -10.04 1.29
C GLY A 41 17.13 -10.80 2.07
N VAL A 42 16.37 -10.12 2.93
CA VAL A 42 15.23 -10.69 3.66
C VAL A 42 13.97 -10.78 2.78
N LEU A 43 13.84 -9.89 1.79
CA LEU A 43 12.71 -9.81 0.86
C LEU A 43 13.25 -9.64 -0.56
N ASP A 44 12.53 -10.12 -1.58
CA ASP A 44 12.78 -9.74 -2.97
C ASP A 44 11.68 -8.79 -3.49
N TRP A 45 12.04 -7.80 -4.30
CA TRP A 45 11.07 -6.95 -4.99
C TRP A 45 10.14 -7.74 -5.93
N LEU A 46 10.56 -8.93 -6.39
CA LEU A 46 9.72 -9.84 -7.17
C LEU A 46 8.59 -10.48 -6.33
N GLU A 47 8.70 -10.44 -5.01
CA GLU A 47 7.73 -11.00 -4.06
C GLU A 47 6.83 -9.91 -3.45
N VAL A 48 7.00 -8.65 -3.87
CA VAL A 48 6.15 -7.53 -3.45
C VAL A 48 5.14 -7.21 -4.54
N HIS A 49 3.87 -7.40 -4.22
CA HIS A 49 2.75 -7.15 -5.12
C HIS A 49 2.16 -5.75 -4.94
N GLU A 50 1.32 -5.32 -5.87
CA GLU A 50 0.54 -4.09 -5.75
C GLU A 50 -0.91 -4.40 -5.36
N LEU A 51 -1.50 -3.55 -4.51
CA LEU A 51 -2.83 -3.78 -3.95
C LEU A 51 -3.91 -3.94 -5.04
N GLN A 52 -3.78 -3.25 -6.19
CA GLN A 52 -4.73 -3.35 -7.29
C GLN A 52 -4.80 -4.75 -7.91
N GLU A 53 -3.73 -5.53 -7.88
CA GLU A 53 -3.73 -6.90 -8.40
C GLU A 53 -4.67 -7.79 -7.56
N VAL A 54 -4.71 -7.55 -6.24
CA VAL A 54 -5.65 -8.22 -5.33
C VAL A 54 -7.07 -7.72 -5.51
N VAL A 55 -7.26 -6.40 -5.62
CA VAL A 55 -8.59 -5.78 -5.80
C VAL A 55 -9.21 -6.19 -7.14
N ALA A 56 -8.41 -6.34 -8.20
CA ALA A 56 -8.84 -6.81 -9.51
C ALA A 56 -9.12 -8.32 -9.55
N GLY A 57 -8.73 -9.07 -8.52
CA GLY A 57 -8.85 -10.53 -8.48
C GLY A 57 -7.81 -11.27 -9.32
N GLU A 58 -6.73 -10.59 -9.72
CA GLU A 58 -5.61 -11.16 -10.47
C GLU A 58 -4.70 -11.99 -9.57
N LEU A 59 -4.57 -11.58 -8.30
CA LEU A 59 -3.82 -12.31 -7.27
C LEU A 59 -4.68 -12.54 -6.03
N PRO A 60 -4.62 -13.74 -5.42
CA PRO A 60 -5.19 -13.96 -4.11
C PRO A 60 -4.35 -13.20 -3.07
N GLY A 61 -5.01 -12.44 -2.19
CA GLY A 61 -4.36 -11.86 -1.01
C GLY A 61 -4.20 -12.92 0.10
N ARG A 62 -4.78 -12.65 1.27
CA ARG A 62 -4.85 -13.62 2.38
C ARG A 62 -5.50 -14.94 1.94
N GLN A 63 -4.87 -16.07 2.25
CA GLN A 63 -5.39 -17.40 1.91
C GLN A 63 -5.75 -18.24 3.15
N SER A 64 -5.30 -17.85 4.34
CA SER A 64 -5.57 -18.52 5.60
C SER A 64 -5.70 -17.55 6.78
N ASP A 65 -6.45 -17.95 7.80
CA ASP A 65 -6.59 -17.23 9.07
C ASP A 65 -5.26 -17.13 9.84
N ARG A 66 -4.28 -17.97 9.50
CA ARG A 66 -2.96 -17.98 10.12
C ARG A 66 -1.94 -17.08 9.41
N ASP A 67 -2.27 -16.55 8.23
CA ASP A 67 -1.34 -15.75 7.44
C ASP A 67 -1.01 -14.44 8.16
N VAL A 68 0.27 -14.11 8.23
CA VAL A 68 0.68 -12.73 8.44
C VAL A 68 0.69 -12.08 7.06
N VAL A 69 -0.03 -10.97 6.89
CA VAL A 69 -0.09 -10.23 5.63
C VAL A 69 0.34 -8.80 5.90
N VAL A 70 1.27 -8.30 5.09
CA VAL A 70 1.76 -6.94 5.18
C VAL A 70 1.25 -6.16 3.99
N PHE A 71 0.48 -5.12 4.27
CA PHE A 71 0.22 -4.06 3.30
C PHE A 71 0.99 -2.82 3.72
N LYS A 72 1.95 -2.40 2.89
CA LYS A 72 2.74 -1.19 3.12
C LYS A 72 2.24 -0.06 2.22
N SER A 73 1.70 0.99 2.84
CA SER A 73 1.26 2.18 2.12
C SER A 73 2.20 3.36 2.33
N ASN A 74 2.53 4.02 1.24
CA ASN A 74 3.18 5.34 1.18
C ASN A 74 2.17 6.45 0.85
N GLY A 75 1.01 6.07 0.29
CA GLY A 75 -0.04 6.94 -0.23
C GLY A 75 0.17 7.26 -1.71
N ILE A 76 -0.89 7.15 -2.51
CA ILE A 76 -0.88 7.56 -3.92
C ILE A 76 -1.95 8.62 -4.18
N ALA A 77 -1.60 9.63 -4.98
CA ALA A 77 -2.50 10.75 -5.28
C ALA A 77 -3.82 10.32 -5.95
N ALA A 78 -3.82 9.17 -6.65
CA ALA A 78 -5.01 8.61 -7.26
C ALA A 78 -6.13 8.35 -6.23
N TRP A 79 -5.79 7.93 -5.01
CA TRP A 79 -6.78 7.72 -3.95
C TRP A 79 -7.42 9.02 -3.49
N ASP A 80 -6.61 10.07 -3.30
CA ASP A 80 -7.10 11.38 -2.88
C ASP A 80 -8.06 11.98 -3.92
N VAL A 81 -7.69 11.89 -5.21
CA VAL A 81 -8.52 12.39 -6.31
C VAL A 81 -9.82 11.59 -6.43
N ALA A 82 -9.76 10.26 -6.33
CA ALA A 82 -10.95 9.40 -6.37
C ALA A 82 -11.90 9.71 -5.22
N LEU A 83 -11.37 9.85 -3.99
CA LEU A 83 -12.15 10.24 -2.83
C LEU A 83 -12.74 11.65 -3.00
N GLY A 84 -11.93 12.61 -3.47
CA GLY A 84 -12.36 13.98 -3.72
C GLY A 84 -13.54 14.04 -4.69
N ALA A 85 -13.46 13.32 -5.81
CA ALA A 85 -14.57 13.21 -6.77
C ALA A 85 -15.83 12.61 -6.14
N ALA A 86 -15.68 11.53 -5.36
CA ALA A 86 -16.80 10.84 -4.72
C ALA A 86 -17.44 11.67 -3.60
N VAL A 87 -16.67 12.46 -2.85
CA VAL A 87 -17.16 13.38 -1.83
C VAL A 87 -17.84 14.58 -2.48
N LEU A 88 -17.26 15.15 -3.54
CA LEU A 88 -17.84 16.27 -4.27
C LEU A 88 -19.21 15.91 -4.87
N ALA A 89 -19.33 14.73 -5.48
CA ALA A 89 -20.61 14.24 -6.01
C ALA A 89 -21.68 14.16 -4.90
N ARG A 90 -21.34 13.57 -3.75
CA ARG A 90 -22.26 13.47 -2.60
C ARG A 90 -22.60 14.83 -1.99
N ALA A 91 -21.66 15.77 -1.98
CA ALA A 91 -21.91 17.13 -1.48
C ALA A 91 -22.94 17.84 -2.36
N ARG A 92 -22.82 17.72 -3.69
CA ARG A 92 -23.80 18.26 -4.64
C ARG A 92 -25.19 17.67 -4.46
N GLU A 93 -25.30 16.35 -4.33
CA GLU A 93 -26.58 15.67 -4.08
C GLU A 93 -27.27 16.13 -2.78
N ARG A 94 -26.49 16.54 -1.79
CA ARG A 94 -26.98 16.96 -0.46
C ARG A 94 -27.10 18.46 -0.30
N GLY A 95 -26.80 19.25 -1.33
CA GLY A 95 -26.75 20.72 -1.23
C GLY A 95 -25.74 21.22 -0.20
N ALA A 96 -24.66 20.48 0.03
CA ALA A 96 -23.59 20.83 0.97
C ALA A 96 -22.42 21.52 0.25
N GLY A 97 -21.79 22.49 0.94
CA GLY A 97 -20.66 23.26 0.41
C GLY A 97 -21.03 24.69 0.02
N THR A 98 -20.11 25.39 -0.63
CA THR A 98 -20.28 26.77 -1.11
C THR A 98 -19.69 26.85 -2.52
N GLU A 99 -20.47 27.39 -3.46
CA GLU A 99 -19.97 27.71 -4.80
C GLU A 99 -19.06 28.94 -4.71
N LEU A 100 -17.88 28.84 -5.31
CA LEU A 100 -16.87 29.90 -5.31
C LEU A 100 -16.92 30.69 -6.61
#